data_AF-A0A9D1M7M8-F1
#
_entry.id   AF-A0A9D1M7M8-F1
#
_cell.length_a   1.000
_cell.length_b   1.000
_cell.length_c   1.000
_cell.angle_alpha   90.00
_cell.angle_beta   90.00
_cell.angle_gamma   90.00
#
_symmetry.space_group_name_H-M   'P 1'
#
loop_
_entity.id
_entity.type
_entity.pdbx_description
1 polymer ?
#
loop_
_entity_poly.entity_id
_entity_poly.type
_entity_poly.pdbx_seq_one_letter_code
_entity_poly.pdbx_strand_id
1 'polypeptide(L)'
;MKIARIWYVVGIVASLCWTIPTLVFAQQSAEFFVSPKGNDKSPGTEQRPWKTVANAIKKVQAFRTENPGIKVQLYFRDGAYPVEEMLSLSGNGSEAPLELVAYPGETPVLTGDVRIKRWKQVTDRTVLNRLAPEVRGKIWQADLKKAGVESFGTTIEREDRLDLYWQ
;
A
#
# COMPACT_ATOMS: atom_id res chain seq x y z
N MET A 1 43.75 50.96 -68.63
CA MET A 1 44.89 50.66 -67.73
C MET A 1 44.44 51.11 -66.33
N LYS A 2 43.96 50.31 -65.37
CA LYS A 2 44.21 48.91 -64.96
C LYS A 2 42.88 48.18 -64.65
N ILE A 3 43.00 46.87 -64.48
CA ILE A 3 42.02 45.79 -64.51
C ILE A 3 41.63 45.39 -63.06
N ALA A 4 40.48 44.71 -62.91
CA ALA A 4 40.13 43.75 -61.83
C ALA A 4 39.73 44.33 -60.45
N ARG A 5 38.82 43.75 -59.64
CA ARG A 5 38.20 42.42 -59.62
C ARG A 5 37.00 42.42 -58.65
N ILE A 6 35.95 41.71 -59.04
CA ILE A 6 34.81 41.27 -58.24
C ILE A 6 35.28 40.31 -57.14
N TRP A 7 34.83 40.48 -55.90
CA TRP A 7 34.75 39.42 -54.89
C TRP A 7 33.44 39.52 -54.09
N TYR A 8 32.75 38.39 -54.10
CA TYR A 8 31.53 38.02 -53.40
C TYR A 8 31.70 38.16 -51.87
N VAL A 9 30.78 38.85 -51.18
CA VAL A 9 30.62 38.67 -49.73
C VAL A 9 29.25 38.04 -49.50
N VAL A 10 29.27 36.72 -49.27
CA VAL A 10 28.13 35.93 -48.82
C VAL A 10 27.77 36.42 -47.41
N GLY A 11 26.67 37.17 -47.29
CA GLY A 11 26.08 37.52 -46.01
C GLY A 11 25.43 36.28 -45.39
N ILE A 12 26.11 35.67 -44.42
CA ILE A 12 25.60 34.60 -43.59
C ILE A 12 24.47 35.16 -42.73
N VAL A 13 23.23 34.80 -43.04
CA VAL A 13 22.10 34.98 -42.10
C VAL A 13 22.27 33.90 -41.04
N ALA A 14 22.94 34.27 -39.95
CA ALA A 14 23.00 33.47 -38.73
C ALA A 14 21.59 33.42 -38.14
N SER A 15 20.82 32.39 -38.53
CA SER A 15 19.56 32.06 -37.90
C SER A 15 19.88 31.61 -36.47
N LEU A 16 19.79 32.53 -35.51
CA LEU A 16 19.77 32.24 -34.09
C LEU A 16 18.58 31.30 -33.82
N CYS A 17 18.84 30.00 -33.84
CA CYS A 17 18.00 29.03 -33.16
C CYS A 17 18.17 29.31 -31.67
N TRP A 18 17.37 30.23 -31.14
CA TRP A 18 17.26 30.46 -29.71
C TRP A 18 16.58 29.22 -29.15
N THR A 19 17.37 28.18 -28.88
CA THR A 19 16.91 27.01 -28.15
C THR A 19 16.59 27.51 -26.75
N ILE A 20 15.31 27.85 -26.51
CA ILE A 20 14.79 28.05 -25.18
C ILE A 20 15.08 26.74 -24.45
N PRO A 21 15.97 26.72 -23.43
CA PRO A 21 16.14 25.53 -22.63
C PRO A 21 14.78 25.32 -21.96
N THR A 22 14.04 24.29 -22.38
CA THR A 22 12.85 23.87 -21.66
C THR A 22 13.32 23.42 -20.29
N LEU A 23 13.14 24.29 -19.29
CA LEU A 23 13.23 23.92 -17.88
C LEU A 23 12.16 22.85 -17.64
N VAL A 24 12.60 21.60 -17.68
CA VAL A 24 11.81 20.48 -17.17
C VAL A 24 11.75 20.68 -15.66
N PHE A 25 10.64 21.22 -15.17
CA PHE A 25 10.33 21.16 -13.75
C PHE A 25 10.14 19.69 -13.40
N ALA A 26 11.14 19.08 -12.77
CA ALA A 26 10.97 17.78 -12.14
C ALA A 26 9.88 17.93 -11.07
N GLN A 27 8.75 17.25 -11.26
CA GLN A 27 7.70 17.24 -10.27
C GLN A 27 8.23 16.54 -9.02
N GLN A 28 8.38 17.30 -7.94
CA GLN A 28 8.95 16.80 -6.70
C GLN A 28 8.05 15.72 -6.11
N SER A 29 8.57 14.49 -6.02
CA SER A 29 7.90 13.34 -5.42
C SER A 29 8.68 12.82 -4.23
N ALA A 30 7.97 12.45 -3.18
CA ALA A 30 8.50 11.75 -2.02
C ALA A 30 8.05 10.28 -2.05
N GLU A 31 8.98 9.38 -1.78
CA GLU A 31 8.75 7.94 -1.79
C GLU A 31 8.92 7.35 -0.40
N PHE A 32 7.97 6.52 0.02
CA PHE A 32 7.99 5.82 1.29
C PHE A 32 7.65 4.35 1.10
N PHE A 33 8.07 3.50 2.03
CA PHE A 33 7.97 2.05 1.89
C PHE A 33 7.37 1.41 3.14
N VAL A 34 6.48 0.45 2.93
CA VAL A 34 5.86 -0.38 3.96
C VAL A 34 6.14 -1.84 3.64
N SER A 35 6.51 -2.64 4.64
CA SER A 35 6.75 -4.08 4.51
C SER A 35 6.24 -4.81 5.74
N PRO A 36 5.65 -6.02 5.63
CA PRO A 36 5.24 -6.80 6.80
C PRO A 36 6.42 -7.17 7.72
N LYS A 37 7.64 -7.16 7.17
CA LYS A 37 8.92 -7.40 7.88
C LYS A 37 9.59 -6.12 8.38
N GLY A 38 8.98 -4.96 8.14
CA GLY A 38 9.49 -3.64 8.51
C GLY A 38 9.37 -3.33 10.01
N ASN A 39 9.60 -2.06 10.35
CA ASN A 39 9.49 -1.57 11.72
C ASN A 39 8.92 -0.14 11.73
N ASP A 40 7.88 0.10 12.52
CA ASP A 40 7.20 1.41 12.58
C ASP A 40 8.03 2.55 13.18
N LYS A 41 9.16 2.22 13.81
CA LYS A 41 10.16 3.18 14.28
C LYS A 41 11.21 3.54 13.21
N SER A 42 11.18 2.88 12.05
CA SER A 42 12.09 3.17 10.95
C SER A 42 11.76 4.49 10.25
N PRO A 43 12.67 5.03 9.42
CA PRO A 43 12.40 6.25 8.65
C PRO A 43 11.41 6.06 7.49
N GLY A 44 11.05 4.83 7.12
CA GLY A 44 10.14 4.56 6.00
C GLY A 44 10.82 4.55 4.62
N THR A 45 12.14 4.34 4.59
CA THR A 45 12.91 4.19 3.34
C THR A 45 12.84 2.76 2.82
N GLU A 46 13.29 2.55 1.58
CA GLU A 46 13.27 1.22 0.96
C GLU A 46 14.04 0.17 1.78
N GLN A 47 15.20 0.53 2.32
CA GLN A 47 16.04 -0.36 3.14
C GLN A 47 15.51 -0.51 4.57
N ARG A 48 14.74 0.47 5.05
CA ARG A 48 14.17 0.51 6.40
C ARG A 48 12.69 0.92 6.35
N PRO A 49 11.81 0.02 5.85
CA PRO A 49 10.41 0.33 5.66
C PRO A 49 9.65 0.32 6.99
N TRP A 50 8.49 0.99 7.00
CA TRP A 50 7.51 0.84 8.08
C TRP A 50 6.85 -0.53 8.06
N LYS A 51 6.26 -0.93 9.20
CA LYS A 51 5.63 -2.24 9.33
C LYS A 51 4.15 -2.18 9.01
N THR A 52 3.44 -1.20 9.55
CA THR A 52 1.98 -1.14 9.53
C THR A 52 1.46 -0.05 8.59
N VAL A 53 0.35 -0.36 7.92
CA VAL A 53 -0.30 0.56 6.97
C VAL A 53 -0.83 1.81 7.70
N ALA A 54 -1.42 1.63 8.89
CA ALA A 54 -1.94 2.73 9.70
C ALA A 54 -0.82 3.72 10.11
N ASN A 55 0.32 3.23 10.58
CA ASN A 55 1.46 4.08 10.90
C ASN A 55 1.99 4.81 9.67
N ALA A 56 2.10 4.10 8.53
CA ALA A 56 2.56 4.71 7.28
C ALA A 56 1.65 5.85 6.82
N ILE A 57 0.33 5.66 6.83
CA ILE A 57 -0.65 6.70 6.49
C ILE A 57 -0.51 7.91 7.42
N LYS A 58 -0.40 7.69 8.74
CA LYS A 58 -0.22 8.77 9.72
C LYS A 58 1.06 9.57 9.45
N LYS A 59 2.17 8.89 9.16
CA LYS A 59 3.46 9.52 8.86
C LYS A 59 3.42 10.30 7.55
N VAL A 60 2.79 9.75 6.52
CA VAL A 60 2.60 10.43 5.23
C VAL A 60 1.70 11.65 5.37
N GLN A 61 0.63 11.59 6.16
CA GLN A 61 -0.23 12.76 6.41
C GLN A 61 0.53 13.88 7.12
N ALA A 62 1.35 13.55 8.13
CA ALA A 62 2.23 14.52 8.78
C ALA A 62 3.23 15.14 7.78
N PHE A 63 3.89 14.30 6.97
CA PHE A 63 4.81 14.75 5.92
C PHE A 63 4.13 15.71 4.93
N ARG A 64 2.92 15.40 4.46
CA ARG A 64 2.15 16.25 3.53
C ARG A 64 1.70 17.57 4.15
N THR A 65 1.54 17.61 5.47
CA THR A 65 1.22 18.84 6.20
C THR A 65 2.42 19.77 6.25
N GLU A 66 3.61 19.22 6.47
CA GLU A 66 4.87 19.96 6.48
C GLU A 66 5.33 20.34 5.05
N ASN A 67 4.95 19.54 4.06
CA ASN A 67 5.39 19.68 2.67
C ASN A 67 4.19 19.72 1.70
N PRO A 68 3.40 20.81 1.72
CA PRO A 68 2.27 20.95 0.81
C PRO A 68 2.74 20.99 -0.65
N GLY A 69 1.94 20.42 -1.56
CA GLY A 69 2.25 20.41 -3.00
C GLY A 69 3.18 19.28 -3.46
N ILE A 70 3.77 18.49 -2.54
CA ILE A 70 4.62 17.35 -2.91
C ILE A 70 3.75 16.10 -3.15
N LYS A 71 3.93 15.48 -4.32
CA LYS A 71 3.36 14.16 -4.63
C LYS A 71 3.99 13.11 -3.73
N VAL A 72 3.19 12.20 -3.16
CA VAL A 72 3.70 11.12 -2.32
C VAL A 72 3.34 9.76 -2.90
N GLN A 73 4.32 8.88 -3.02
CA GLN A 73 4.16 7.48 -3.37
C GLN A 73 4.48 6.62 -2.16
N LEU A 74 3.51 5.82 -1.73
CA LEU A 74 3.68 4.84 -0.66
C LEU A 74 3.72 3.44 -1.27
N TYR A 75 4.91 2.87 -1.33
CA TYR A 75 5.16 1.54 -1.86
C TYR A 75 4.92 0.45 -0.82
N PHE A 76 4.15 -0.56 -1.21
CA PHE A 76 3.86 -1.74 -0.42
C PHE A 76 4.69 -2.91 -0.94
N ARG A 77 5.51 -3.47 -0.06
CA ARG A 77 6.29 -4.67 -0.33
C ARG A 77 5.43 -5.93 -0.28
N ASP A 78 5.95 -7.02 -0.80
CA ASP A 78 5.24 -8.30 -0.86
C ASP A 78 4.79 -8.80 0.52
N GLY A 79 3.57 -9.32 0.57
CA GLY A 79 2.99 -9.97 1.74
C GLY A 79 1.62 -9.42 2.17
N ALA A 80 1.14 -9.97 3.29
CA ALA A 80 -0.17 -9.65 3.85
C ALA A 80 -0.08 -8.53 4.91
N TYR A 81 -1.02 -7.60 4.84
CA TYR A 81 -1.16 -6.46 5.73
C TYR A 81 -2.51 -6.52 6.43
N PRO A 82 -2.55 -7.02 7.68
CA PRO A 82 -3.76 -6.98 8.49
C PRO A 82 -4.17 -5.53 8.75
N VAL A 83 -5.44 -5.22 8.46
CA VAL A 83 -6.08 -3.93 8.70
C VAL A 83 -7.22 -4.15 9.69
N GLU A 84 -6.96 -3.85 10.95
CA GLU A 84 -7.92 -4.02 12.05
C GLU A 84 -8.83 -2.79 12.20
N GLU A 85 -8.37 -1.62 11.76
CA GLU A 85 -9.07 -0.34 11.91
C GLU A 85 -9.27 0.34 10.56
N MET A 86 -10.31 1.17 10.48
CA MET A 86 -10.60 1.96 9.29
C MET A 86 -9.43 2.88 8.93
N LEU A 87 -8.92 2.76 7.70
CA LEU A 87 -7.87 3.63 7.19
C LEU A 87 -8.49 4.96 6.71
N SER A 88 -8.29 6.03 7.47
CA SER A 88 -8.78 7.36 7.10
C SER A 88 -7.76 8.08 6.21
N LEU A 89 -8.14 8.31 4.95
CA LEU A 89 -7.38 9.10 3.98
C LEU A 89 -8.01 10.48 3.84
N SER A 90 -7.20 11.54 3.96
CA SER A 90 -7.66 12.94 3.87
C SER A 90 -6.85 13.74 2.84
N GLY A 91 -7.49 14.77 2.27
CA GLY A 91 -6.90 15.74 1.35
C GLY A 91 -7.47 15.73 -0.07
N ASN A 92 -7.24 16.82 -0.81
CA ASN A 92 -7.58 16.92 -2.23
C ASN A 92 -6.48 16.23 -3.06
N GLY A 93 -6.84 15.18 -3.79
CA GLY A 93 -5.91 14.35 -4.56
C GLY A 93 -5.44 14.96 -5.90
N SER A 94 -5.89 16.16 -6.25
CA SER A 94 -5.72 16.69 -7.61
C SER A 94 -4.36 17.38 -7.85
N GLU A 95 -3.80 18.06 -6.86
CA GLU A 95 -2.55 18.84 -7.01
C GLU A 95 -1.32 18.09 -6.49
N ALA A 96 -1.49 17.35 -5.38
CA ALA A 96 -0.42 16.60 -4.72
C ALA A 96 -0.96 15.24 -4.26
N PRO A 97 -1.11 14.28 -5.20
CA PRO A 97 -1.74 12.99 -4.92
C PRO A 97 -0.91 12.16 -3.93
N LEU A 98 -1.62 11.39 -3.11
CA LEU A 98 -1.08 10.28 -2.36
C LEU A 98 -1.42 8.99 -3.12
N GLU A 99 -0.40 8.35 -3.67
CA GLU A 99 -0.53 7.08 -4.38
C GLU A 99 -0.13 5.93 -3.46
N LEU A 100 -1.03 4.95 -3.30
CA LEU A 100 -0.75 3.70 -2.60
C LEU A 100 -0.43 2.66 -3.68
N VAL A 101 0.83 2.21 -3.77
CA VAL A 101 1.34 1.47 -4.94
C VAL A 101 1.99 0.18 -4.50
N ALA A 102 1.75 -0.92 -5.22
CA ALA A 102 2.56 -2.12 -5.06
C ALA A 102 3.99 -1.86 -5.54
N TYR A 103 4.99 -2.36 -4.81
CA TYR A 103 6.37 -2.33 -5.30
C TYR A 103 6.46 -3.15 -6.61
N PRO A 104 7.23 -2.72 -7.62
CA PRO A 104 7.26 -3.37 -8.92
C PRO A 104 7.51 -4.89 -8.84
N GLY A 105 6.59 -5.68 -9.39
CA GLY A 105 6.66 -7.15 -9.39
C GLY A 105 6.23 -7.83 -8.08
N GLU A 106 5.81 -7.08 -7.07
CA GLU A 106 5.32 -7.60 -5.79
C GLU A 106 3.78 -7.49 -5.70
N THR A 107 3.14 -8.36 -4.91
CA THR A 107 1.66 -8.43 -4.83
C THR A 107 1.18 -8.29 -3.37
N PRO A 108 1.23 -7.08 -2.80
CA PRO A 108 0.77 -6.83 -1.44
C PRO A 108 -0.74 -7.04 -1.33
N VAL A 109 -1.18 -7.66 -0.23
CA VAL A 109 -2.60 -7.91 0.05
C VAL A 109 -2.99 -7.27 1.37
N LEU A 110 -3.94 -6.33 1.34
CA LEU A 110 -4.56 -5.80 2.56
C LEU A 110 -5.70 -6.74 2.95
N THR A 111 -5.69 -7.21 4.20
CA THR A 111 -6.69 -8.16 4.69
C THR A 111 -7.31 -7.70 5.98
N GLY A 112 -8.63 -7.88 6.11
CA GLY A 112 -9.37 -7.66 7.36
C GLY A 112 -9.65 -8.98 8.10
N ASP A 113 -8.91 -10.04 7.78
CA ASP A 113 -9.15 -11.38 8.34
C ASP A 113 -8.37 -11.60 9.64
N VAL A 114 -8.94 -12.43 10.52
CA VAL A 114 -8.24 -12.94 11.70
C VAL A 114 -7.92 -14.40 11.46
N ARG A 115 -6.62 -14.71 11.33
CA ARG A 115 -6.18 -16.09 11.12
C ARG A 115 -6.38 -16.92 12.39
N ILE A 116 -7.37 -17.80 12.36
CA ILE A 116 -7.65 -18.74 13.45
C ILE A 116 -6.58 -19.84 13.48
N LYS A 117 -5.81 -19.87 14.56
CA LYS A 117 -4.76 -20.87 14.83
C LYS A 117 -5.16 -21.76 16.01
N ARG A 118 -4.40 -22.83 16.25
CA ARG A 118 -4.56 -23.73 17.42
C ARG A 118 -5.90 -24.47 17.48
N TRP A 119 -6.33 -24.99 16.34
CA TRP A 119 -7.42 -25.95 16.27
C TRP A 119 -7.16 -27.15 17.20
N LYS A 120 -8.19 -27.58 17.91
CA LYS A 120 -8.16 -28.76 18.77
C LYS A 120 -9.26 -29.72 18.35
N GLN A 121 -8.95 -31.01 18.35
CA GLN A 121 -9.96 -32.03 18.11
C GLN A 121 -11.02 -31.98 19.21
N VAL A 122 -12.30 -32.13 18.82
CA VAL A 122 -13.40 -32.16 19.79
C VAL A 122 -13.32 -33.45 20.60
N THR A 123 -13.10 -33.33 21.91
CA THR A 123 -13.06 -34.47 22.85
C THR A 123 -14.19 -34.44 23.88
N ASP A 124 -14.95 -33.34 23.96
CA ASP A 124 -16.06 -33.20 24.90
C ASP A 124 -17.17 -34.20 24.56
N ARG A 125 -17.48 -35.11 25.50
CA ARG A 125 -18.48 -36.15 25.33
C ARG A 125 -19.89 -35.58 25.08
N THR A 126 -20.23 -34.45 25.68
CA THR A 126 -21.52 -33.78 25.51
C THR A 126 -21.70 -33.33 24.05
N VAL A 127 -20.64 -32.77 23.45
CA VAL A 127 -20.65 -32.36 22.04
C VAL A 127 -20.63 -33.59 21.13
N LEU A 128 -19.78 -34.57 21.40
CA LEU A 128 -19.66 -35.79 20.59
C LEU A 128 -20.95 -36.62 20.56
N ASN A 129 -21.72 -36.66 21.66
CA ASN A 129 -22.99 -37.36 21.73
C ASN A 129 -24.08 -36.74 20.84
N ARG A 130 -23.95 -35.46 20.47
CA ARG A 130 -24.84 -34.79 19.51
C ARG A 130 -24.49 -35.07 18.05
N LEU A 131 -23.33 -35.69 17.81
CA LEU A 131 -22.80 -35.97 16.48
C LEU A 131 -22.99 -37.45 16.12
N ALA A 132 -23.19 -37.70 14.83
CA ALA A 132 -23.21 -39.06 14.28
C ALA A 132 -21.90 -39.79 14.60
N PRO A 133 -21.92 -41.10 14.94
CA PRO A 133 -20.72 -41.84 15.31
C PRO A 133 -19.58 -41.73 14.29
N GLU A 134 -19.90 -41.69 13.00
CA GLU A 134 -18.95 -41.70 11.87
C GLU A 134 -18.07 -40.44 11.74
N VAL A 135 -18.53 -39.32 12.31
CA VAL A 135 -17.80 -38.05 12.30
C VAL A 135 -17.06 -37.78 13.60
N ARG A 136 -17.31 -38.59 14.65
CA ARG A 136 -16.60 -38.46 15.92
C ARG A 136 -15.10 -38.67 15.67
N GLY A 137 -14.29 -37.76 16.17
CA GLY A 137 -12.84 -37.75 15.95
C GLY A 137 -12.37 -37.10 14.63
N LYS A 138 -13.28 -36.65 13.75
CA LYS A 138 -12.93 -35.86 12.56
C LYS A 138 -13.24 -34.37 12.72
N ILE A 139 -13.91 -33.99 13.80
CA ILE A 139 -14.31 -32.59 14.06
C ILE A 139 -13.24 -31.88 14.87
N TRP A 140 -12.93 -30.66 14.43
CA TRP A 140 -12.01 -29.74 15.07
C TRP A 140 -12.77 -28.49 15.54
N GLN A 141 -12.33 -27.91 16.64
CA GLN A 141 -12.86 -26.68 17.21
C GLN A 141 -11.73 -25.69 17.52
N ALA A 142 -12.05 -24.41 17.45
CA ALA A 142 -11.20 -23.33 17.93
C ALA A 142 -12.04 -22.38 18.78
N ASP A 143 -11.41 -21.78 19.78
CA ASP A 143 -12.02 -20.78 20.65
C ASP A 143 -11.78 -19.41 20.00
N LEU A 144 -12.84 -18.84 19.42
CA LEU A 144 -12.75 -17.61 18.64
C LEU A 144 -12.35 -16.39 19.49
N LYS A 145 -12.80 -16.31 20.75
CA LYS A 145 -12.36 -15.25 21.67
C LYS A 145 -10.87 -15.34 21.94
N LYS A 146 -10.36 -16.55 22.18
CA LYS A 146 -8.90 -16.78 22.32
C LYS A 146 -8.13 -16.56 21.02
N ALA A 147 -8.81 -16.57 19.88
CA ALA A 147 -8.24 -16.24 18.59
C ALA A 147 -8.27 -14.73 18.26
N GLY A 148 -8.78 -13.89 19.17
CA GLY A 148 -8.86 -12.44 18.99
C GLY A 148 -10.13 -11.96 18.28
N VAL A 149 -11.11 -12.84 18.07
CA VAL A 149 -12.41 -12.47 17.49
C VAL A 149 -13.37 -12.16 18.63
N GLU A 150 -13.61 -10.86 18.85
CA GLU A 150 -14.47 -10.36 19.93
C GLU A 150 -15.91 -10.12 19.48
N SER A 151 -16.10 -9.72 18.22
CA SER A 151 -17.42 -9.61 17.58
C SER A 151 -17.68 -10.82 16.70
N PHE A 152 -18.83 -11.47 16.91
CA PHE A 152 -19.35 -12.53 16.03
C PHE A 152 -20.33 -12.00 14.99
N GLY A 153 -20.57 -10.69 15.03
CA GLY A 153 -21.59 -10.04 14.26
C GLY A 153 -23.01 -10.52 14.58
N THR A 154 -23.96 -10.16 13.71
CA THR A 154 -25.33 -10.64 13.72
C THR A 154 -25.61 -11.54 12.51
N THR A 155 -26.54 -12.48 12.65
CA THR A 155 -26.93 -13.37 11.53
C THR A 155 -27.86 -12.67 10.52
N ILE A 156 -28.39 -11.49 10.87
CA ILE A 156 -29.49 -10.84 10.16
C ILE A 156 -28.96 -9.71 9.26
N GLU A 157 -27.93 -8.99 9.71
CA GLU A 157 -27.38 -7.86 8.97
C GLU A 157 -26.13 -8.29 8.19
N ARG A 158 -26.20 -8.14 6.87
CA ARG A 158 -25.14 -8.57 5.95
C ARG A 158 -23.81 -7.86 6.18
N GLU A 159 -23.86 -6.64 6.71
CA GLU A 159 -22.68 -5.81 7.01
C GLU A 159 -21.94 -6.26 8.27
N ASP A 160 -22.62 -6.99 9.15
CA ASP A 160 -22.07 -7.44 10.43
C ASP A 160 -22.15 -8.97 10.52
N ARG A 161 -21.83 -9.70 9.45
CA ARG A 161 -21.86 -11.17 9.46
C ARG A 161 -20.45 -11.74 9.46
N LEU A 162 -20.18 -12.67 10.37
CA LEU A 162 -18.94 -13.44 10.35
C LEU A 162 -18.91 -14.39 9.15
N ASP A 163 -18.04 -14.10 8.18
CA ASP A 163 -17.79 -14.96 7.03
C ASP A 163 -16.50 -15.77 7.25
N LEU A 164 -16.57 -17.08 7.00
CA LEU A 164 -15.43 -17.99 7.10
C LEU A 164 -14.84 -18.24 5.70
N TYR A 165 -13.54 -17.99 5.57
CA TYR A 165 -12.79 -18.23 4.34
C TYR A 165 -11.78 -19.35 4.57
N TRP A 166 -11.71 -20.30 3.63
CA TRP A 166 -10.74 -21.38 3.60
C TRP A 166 -9.71 -21.07 2.51
N GLN A 167 -8.43 -21.12 2.85
CA GLN A 167 -7.29 -20.96 1.93
C GLN A 167 -6.47 -22.25 1.87
#